data_AF-P60835-F1
#
_entry.id   AF-P60835-F1
#
_cell.length_a   1.000
_cell.length_b   1.000
_cell.length_c   1.000
_cell.angle_alpha   90.00
_cell.angle_beta   90.00
_cell.angle_gamma   90.00
#
_symmetry.space_group_name_H-M   'P 1'
#
loop_
_entity.id
_entity.type
_entity.pdbx_description
1 polymer ?
#
loop_
_entity_poly.entity_id
_entity_poly.type
_entity_poly.pdbx_seq_one_letter_code
_entity_poly.pdbx_strand_id
1 'polypeptide(L)'
;MIYLDEFTGMEVSIVDSPNRSEIGRTGLVSFETKNTLEIDTGRKRIMIPKHLRKFRINGQFVDGDLINMRPEDRLREYRRILRDLRR
;
A
#
# COMPACT_ATOMS: atom_id res chain seq x y z
N MET A 1 -10.92 7.97 3.65
CA MET A 1 -10.95 6.58 4.16
C MET A 1 -9.75 5.93 3.50
N ILE A 2 -8.66 5.66 4.24
CA ILE A 2 -7.35 5.42 3.63
C ILE A 2 -7.35 4.38 2.48
N TYR A 3 -8.16 3.32 2.59
CA TYR A 3 -8.27 2.28 1.56
C TYR A 3 -8.84 2.74 0.21
N LEU A 4 -9.42 3.93 0.10
CA LEU A 4 -9.94 4.51 -1.14
C LEU A 4 -9.14 5.72 -1.62
N ASP A 5 -8.12 6.13 -0.86
CA ASP A 5 -7.33 7.31 -1.14
C ASP A 5 -6.28 7.00 -2.23
N GLU A 6 -5.89 8.01 -3.00
CA GLU A 6 -4.74 7.94 -3.91
C GLU A 6 -3.45 8.00 -3.10
N PHE A 7 -2.55 7.03 -3.26
CA PHE A 7 -1.36 6.95 -2.42
C PHE A 7 -0.16 7.72 -2.98
N THR A 8 -0.15 8.03 -4.28
CA THR A 8 0.95 8.75 -4.90
C THR A 8 1.27 10.06 -4.17
N GLY A 9 2.54 10.25 -3.81
CA GLY A 9 3.03 11.39 -3.03
C GLY A 9 2.93 11.23 -1.51
N MET A 10 2.29 10.17 -0.99
CA MET A 10 2.20 9.93 0.45
C MET A 10 3.46 9.24 1.00
N GLU A 11 3.82 9.56 2.24
CA GLU A 11 4.82 8.81 3.00
C GLU A 11 4.31 7.39 3.27
N VAL A 12 5.16 6.40 3.03
CA VAL A 12 4.89 5.00 3.27
C VAL A 12 6.06 4.32 3.98
N SER A 13 5.74 3.43 4.91
CA SER A 13 6.69 2.46 5.45
C SER A 13 6.15 1.03 5.36
N ILE A 14 7.04 0.06 5.11
CA ILE A 14 6.68 -1.36 5.14
C ILE A 14 6.79 -1.84 6.59
N VAL A 15 5.65 -2.23 7.16
CA VAL A 15 5.53 -2.69 8.55
C VAL A 15 5.66 -4.21 8.65
N ASP A 16 5.15 -4.93 7.66
CA ASP A 16 5.19 -6.40 7.61
C ASP A 16 5.40 -6.87 6.16
N SER A 17 6.19 -7.93 5.99
CA SER A 17 6.46 -8.54 4.69
C SER A 17 7.04 -9.96 4.85
N PRO A 18 6.67 -10.91 3.96
CA PRO A 18 7.36 -12.20 3.83
C PRO A 18 8.85 -12.05 3.54
N ASN A 19 9.24 -10.97 2.85
CA ASN A 19 10.64 -10.63 2.63
C ASN A 19 11.11 -9.66 3.73
N ARG A 20 11.77 -10.20 4.75
CA ARG A 20 12.23 -9.44 5.93
C ARG A 20 13.14 -8.25 5.59
N SER A 21 13.81 -8.26 4.43
CA SER A 21 14.65 -7.13 3.99
C SER A 21 13.87 -5.89 3.54
N GLU A 22 12.55 -6.01 3.36
CA GLU A 22 11.65 -4.91 3.03
C GLU A 22 11.15 -4.18 4.28
N ILE A 23 11.02 -4.88 5.41
CA ILE A 23 10.49 -4.34 6.66
C ILE A 23 11.35 -3.17 7.13
N GLY A 24 10.70 -2.08 7.53
CA GLY A 24 11.36 -0.86 7.98
C GLY A 24 11.88 0.05 6.86
N ARG A 25 11.77 -0.34 5.59
CA ARG A 25 12.02 0.60 4.48
C ARG A 25 10.93 1.68 4.46
N THR A 26 11.34 2.89 4.14
CA THR A 26 10.46 4.07 4.09
C THR A 26 10.72 4.89 2.83
N GLY A 27 9.75 5.70 2.45
CA GLY A 27 9.85 6.61 1.31
C GLY A 27 8.53 7.25 0.94
N LEU A 28 8.48 7.84 -0.25
CA LEU A 28 7.25 8.36 -0.84
C LEU A 28 6.74 7.38 -1.90
N VAL A 29 5.43 7.16 -1.96
CA VAL A 29 4.84 6.41 -3.08
C VAL A 29 5.01 7.24 -4.35
N SER A 30 5.87 6.80 -5.28
CA SER A 30 6.05 7.48 -6.56
C SER A 30 5.02 7.06 -7.60
N PHE A 31 4.55 5.81 -7.52
CA PHE A 31 3.52 5.28 -8.41
C PHE A 31 2.82 4.07 -7.79
N GLU A 32 1.53 3.90 -8.07
CA GLU A 32 0.75 2.71 -7.70
C GLU A 32 0.35 1.93 -8.95
N THR A 33 0.73 0.65 -9.02
CA THR A 33 0.18 -0.28 -10.01
C THR A 33 -0.98 -1.07 -9.39
N LYS A 34 -1.63 -1.92 -10.19
CA LYS A 34 -2.63 -2.86 -9.67
C LYS A 34 -2.11 -3.65 -8.46
N ASN A 35 -0.86 -4.14 -8.50
CA ASN A 35 -0.36 -5.11 -7.52
C ASN A 35 0.82 -4.61 -6.68
N THR A 36 1.37 -3.43 -6.98
CA THR A 36 2.61 -2.94 -6.35
C THR A 36 2.52 -1.46 -6.01
N LEU A 37 3.27 -1.05 -4.99
CA LEU A 37 3.65 0.34 -4.76
C LEU A 37 5.11 0.54 -5.19
N GLU A 38 5.35 1.50 -6.08
CA GLU A 38 6.68 2.04 -6.31
C GLU A 38 6.96 3.06 -5.20
N ILE A 39 8.05 2.86 -4.47
CA ILE A 39 8.46 3.68 -3.34
C ILE A 39 9.80 4.33 -3.66
N ASP A 40 9.84 5.66 -3.66
CA ASP A 40 11.06 6.44 -3.70
C ASP A 40 11.65 6.56 -2.29
N THR A 41 12.78 5.89 -2.09
CA THR A 41 13.52 5.87 -0.80
C THR A 41 14.46 7.06 -0.62
N GLY A 42 14.48 8.01 -1.57
CA GLY A 42 15.44 9.11 -1.66
C GLY A 42 16.80 8.72 -2.26
N ARG A 43 17.12 7.41 -2.31
CA ARG A 43 18.31 6.88 -3.02
C ARG A 43 17.97 6.20 -4.33
N LYS A 44 16.85 5.49 -4.34
CA LYS A 44 16.34 4.72 -5.48
C LYS A 44 14.86 4.46 -5.32
N ARG A 45 14.22 4.14 -6.44
CA ARG A 45 12.86 3.60 -6.47
C ARG A 45 12.90 2.08 -6.29
N ILE A 46 11.99 1.57 -5.47
CA ILE A 46 11.81 0.14 -5.23
C ILE A 46 10.35 -0.23 -5.46
N MET A 47 10.12 -1.41 -6.06
CA MET A 47 8.78 -1.95 -6.25
C MET A 47 8.46 -2.91 -5.11
N ILE A 48 7.42 -2.61 -4.34
CA ILE A 48 6.95 -3.47 -3.24
C ILE A 48 5.58 -4.05 -3.62
N PRO A 49 5.42 -5.39 -3.65
CA PRO A 49 4.13 -6.02 -3.80
C PRO A 49 3.18 -5.62 -2.68
N LYS A 50 1.92 -5.40 -3.01
CA LYS A 50 0.86 -5.16 -2.03
C LYS A 50 0.48 -6.45 -1.31
N HIS A 51 0.36 -7.54 -2.07
CA HIS A 51 -0.08 -8.83 -1.53
C HIS A 51 0.79 -9.32 -0.36
N LEU A 52 0.17 -9.73 0.75
CA LEU A 52 0.81 -10.19 2.00
C LEU A 52 1.69 -9.17 2.71
N ARG A 53 1.58 -7.87 2.40
CA ARG A 53 2.36 -6.81 3.08
C ARG A 53 1.44 -5.93 3.90
N LYS A 54 1.97 -5.37 4.98
CA LYS A 54 1.30 -4.30 5.73
C LYS A 54 2.11 -3.03 5.62
N PHE A 55 1.43 -1.93 5.37
CA PHE A 55 2.02 -0.62 5.18
C PHE A 55 1.56 0.33 6.29
N ARG A 56 2.36 1.34 6.59
CA ARG A 56 1.90 2.55 7.26
C ARG A 56 1.96 3.68 6.22
N ILE A 57 0.81 4.11 5.72
CA ILE A 57 0.69 5.15 4.68
C ILE A 57 0.08 6.39 5.32
N ASN A 58 0.77 7.52 5.24
CA ASN A 58 0.35 8.79 5.83
C ASN A 58 -0.14 8.64 7.29
N GLY A 59 0.64 7.90 8.09
CA GLY A 59 0.34 7.61 9.50
C GLY A 59 -0.70 6.52 9.78
N GLN A 60 -1.39 5.98 8.76
CA GLN A 60 -2.44 4.97 8.93
C GLN A 60 -1.97 3.57 8.52
N PHE A 61 -2.38 2.54 9.25
CA PHE A 61 -2.09 1.15 8.88
C PHE A 61 -3.00 0.69 7.73
N VAL A 62 -2.38 0.12 6.71
CA VAL A 62 -3.04 -0.37 5.49
C VAL A 62 -2.62 -1.81 5.26
N ASP A 63 -3.60 -2.71 5.20
CA ASP A 63 -3.40 -4.07 4.71
C ASP A 63 -3.26 -4.04 3.19
N GLY A 64 -2.12 -4.51 2.71
CA GLY A 64 -1.79 -4.59 1.30
C GLY A 64 -2.75 -5.47 0.50
N ASP A 65 -3.34 -6.51 1.10
CA ASP A 65 -4.30 -7.39 0.43
C ASP A 65 -5.61 -6.67 0.12
N LEU A 66 -6.01 -5.74 0.98
CA LEU A 66 -7.23 -4.94 0.78
C LEU A 66 -7.05 -3.88 -0.31
N ILE A 67 -5.80 -3.45 -0.59
CA ILE A 67 -5.48 -2.48 -1.65
C ILE A 67 -4.88 -3.11 -2.91
N ASN A 68 -4.84 -4.45 -3.02
CA ASN A 68 -4.24 -5.20 -4.14
C ASN A 68 -5.08 -5.16 -5.44
N MET A 69 -5.42 -3.95 -5.89
CA MET A 69 -6.06 -3.60 -7.14
C MET A 69 -5.71 -2.14 -7.52
N ARG A 70 -6.15 -1.66 -8.69
CA ARG A 70 -5.90 -0.26 -9.06
C ARG A 70 -6.77 0.69 -8.22
N PRO A 71 -6.35 1.95 -7.99
CA PRO A 71 -7.13 2.93 -7.23
C PRO A 71 -8.60 3.05 -7.68
N GLU A 72 -8.84 3.09 -8.99
CA GLU A 72 -10.18 3.17 -9.58
C GLU A 72 -11.02 1.91 -9.32
N ASP A 73 -10.37 0.74 -9.24
CA ASP A 73 -11.04 -0.52 -8.89
C ASP A 73 -11.39 -0.55 -7.38
N ARG A 74 -10.58 0.08 -6.51
CA ARG A 74 -10.85 0.19 -5.07
C ARG A 74 -12.17 0.93 -4.81
N LEU A 75 -12.45 1.98 -5.59
CA LEU A 75 -13.72 2.71 -5.51
C LEU A 75 -14.92 1.83 -5.87
N ARG A 76 -14.79 0.98 -6.90
CA ARG A 76 -15.85 0.04 -7.30
C ARG A 76 -16.10 -1.03 -6.24
N GLU A 77 -15.02 -1.53 -5.64
CA GLU A 77 -15.02 -2.61 -4.66
C GLU A 77 -15.16 -2.12 -3.21
N TYR A 78 -15.54 -0.86 -2.97
CA TYR A 78 -15.54 -0.27 -1.63
C TYR A 78 -16.37 -1.08 -0.61
N ARG A 79 -17.51 -1.67 -1.05
CA ARG A 79 -18.34 -2.53 -0.18
C ARG A 79 -17.61 -3.79 0.24
N ARG A 80 -16.84 -4.39 -0.67
CA ARG A 80 -16.00 -5.56 -0.42
C ARG A 80 -14.91 -5.22 0.60
N ILE A 81 -14.21 -4.10 0.39
CA ILE A 81 -13.18 -3.59 1.30
C ILE A 81 -13.77 -3.36 2.70
N LEU A 82 -14.91 -2.68 2.81
CA LEU A 82 -15.57 -2.43 4.09
C LEU A 82 -16.00 -3.70 4.82
N ARG A 83 -16.45 -4.71 4.08
CA ARG A 83 -16.81 -6.02 4.65
C ARG A 83 -15.57 -6.74 5.17
N ASP A 84 -14.49 -6.71 4.41
CA ASP A 84 -13.27 -7.45 4.73
C ASP A 84 -12.46 -6.73 5.84
N LEU A 85 -12.62 -5.41 6.01
CA LEU A 85 -12.07 -4.63 7.15
C LEU A 85 -12.68 -4.98 8.52
N ARG A 86 -13.88 -5.57 8.53
CA ARG A 86 -14.57 -5.96 9.77
C ARG A 86 -14.20 -7.37 10.24
N ARG A 87 -13.39 -8.09 9.47
CA ARG A 87 -12.87 -9.42 9.81
C ARG A 87 -11.60 -9.28 10.62
#